data_AF-A0A1Z8JRV2-F1
#
_entry.id   AF-A0A1Z8JRV2-F1
#
_cell.length_a   1.000
_cell.length_b   1.000
_cell.length_c   1.000
_cell.angle_alpha   90.00
_cell.angle_beta   90.00
_cell.angle_gamma   90.00
#
_symmetry.space_group_name_H-M   'P 1'
#
loop_
_entity.id
_entity.type
_entity.pdbx_description
1 polymer ?
#
loop_
_entity_poly.entity_id
_entity_poly.type
_entity_poly.pdbx_seq_one_letter_code
_entity_poly.pdbx_strand_id
1 'polypeptide(L)'
;MLDLESKPVLSSLKEENKNLIASVDDYVLDYNLFVLNSVREVLESNDNQLVSFIQALIASLPDEYSNLIYNPIDDNGKINLSTTSKLQERLLNLLIQERHRRDIIALNKQFEEKIKYLELENPFKYEIKSPYYKAFLGAKDEQADQFHKLALLQSLEYDFEHNLDEESDYKTDDDLLEHFLDDAIVNFKLDGNVKEEDVMNSEIVKIMLPLAAQVIMGDDDEVEDESELKESS
;
A
#
# COMPACT_ATOMS: atom_id res chain seq x y z
N MET A 1 10.24 18.44 -2.25
CA MET A 1 10.52 17.00 -2.26
C MET A 1 9.91 16.44 -1.00
N LEU A 2 9.29 15.27 -1.09
CA LEU A 2 8.54 14.69 0.00
C LEU A 2 9.49 14.28 1.13
N ASP A 3 9.31 14.86 2.32
CA ASP A 3 10.08 14.49 3.51
C ASP A 3 9.44 13.27 4.16
N LEU A 4 10.05 12.10 3.96
CA LEU A 4 9.56 10.83 4.50
C LEU A 4 9.64 10.75 6.04
N GLU A 5 10.42 11.60 6.69
CA GLU A 5 10.52 11.66 8.17
C GLU A 5 9.42 12.53 8.78
N SER A 6 8.85 13.46 8.00
CA SER A 6 7.70 14.25 8.42
C SER A 6 6.44 13.38 8.54
N LYS A 7 5.47 13.76 9.36
CA LYS A 7 4.15 13.08 9.36
C LYS A 7 3.25 13.70 8.30
N PRO A 8 2.54 12.91 7.49
CA PRO A 8 1.55 13.44 6.57
C PRO A 8 0.35 13.99 7.37
N VAL A 9 -0.29 15.01 6.83
CA VAL A 9 -1.41 15.69 7.50
C VAL A 9 -2.58 15.80 6.56
N LEU A 10 -3.73 15.24 6.94
CA LEU A 10 -4.94 15.27 6.10
C LEU A 10 -5.37 16.72 5.82
N SER A 11 -5.26 17.61 6.82
CA SER A 11 -5.64 19.02 6.67
C SER A 11 -4.76 19.83 5.71
N SER A 12 -3.53 19.39 5.40
CA SER A 12 -2.65 20.08 4.43
C SER A 12 -2.88 19.68 2.97
N LEU A 13 -3.66 18.63 2.71
CA LEU A 13 -4.02 18.21 1.36
C LEU A 13 -4.88 19.27 0.65
N LYS A 14 -4.80 19.30 -0.69
CA LYS A 14 -5.71 20.10 -1.53
C LYS A 14 -7.17 19.72 -1.26
N GLU A 15 -8.06 20.69 -1.32
CA GLU A 15 -9.51 20.46 -1.12
C GLU A 15 -10.09 19.42 -2.10
N GLU A 16 -9.60 19.40 -3.34
CA GLU A 16 -10.03 18.43 -4.36
C GLU A 16 -9.73 17.00 -3.92
N ASN A 17 -8.50 16.73 -3.47
CA ASN A 17 -8.08 15.42 -2.97
C ASN A 17 -8.81 15.03 -1.67
N LYS A 18 -9.05 15.99 -0.77
CA LYS A 18 -9.87 15.75 0.43
C LYS A 18 -11.31 15.37 0.11
N ASN A 19 -11.90 16.01 -0.91
CA ASN A 19 -13.25 15.65 -1.36
C ASN A 19 -13.26 14.30 -2.06
N LEU A 20 -12.22 14.00 -2.85
CA LEU A 20 -12.10 12.75 -3.59
C LEU A 20 -11.93 11.55 -2.64
N ILE A 21 -10.97 11.61 -1.71
CA ILE A 21 -10.80 10.57 -0.68
C ILE A 21 -12.06 10.42 0.17
N ALA A 22 -12.78 11.51 0.47
CA ALA A 22 -14.05 11.46 1.22
C ALA A 22 -15.19 10.75 0.45
N SER A 23 -15.09 10.62 -0.87
CA SER A 23 -16.10 9.98 -1.73
C SER A 23 -15.89 8.47 -1.95
N VAL A 24 -14.70 7.96 -1.58
CA VAL A 24 -14.36 6.53 -1.66
C VAL A 24 -15.31 5.73 -0.76
N ASP A 25 -15.76 4.58 -1.23
CA ASP A 25 -16.65 3.69 -0.46
C ASP A 25 -15.96 3.22 0.85
N ASP A 26 -16.73 3.12 1.94
CA ASP A 26 -16.19 2.66 3.24
C ASP A 26 -15.58 1.26 3.13
N TYR A 27 -16.17 0.39 2.29
CA TYR A 27 -15.64 -0.94 2.02
C TYR A 27 -14.22 -0.88 1.46
N VAL A 28 -14.00 -0.06 0.44
CA VAL A 28 -12.72 0.09 -0.25
C VAL A 28 -11.67 0.70 0.66
N LEU A 29 -12.05 1.77 1.37
CA LEU A 29 -11.18 2.40 2.36
C LEU A 29 -10.73 1.38 3.42
N ASP A 30 -11.68 0.63 3.99
CA ASP A 30 -11.38 -0.33 5.04
C ASP A 30 -10.57 -1.53 4.56
N TYR A 31 -10.80 -2.00 3.33
CA TYR A 31 -10.03 -3.09 2.74
C TYR A 31 -8.58 -2.69 2.51
N ASN A 32 -8.34 -1.50 1.94
CA ASN A 32 -6.98 -0.97 1.80
C ASN A 32 -6.33 -0.75 3.17
N LEU A 33 -7.03 -0.16 4.14
CA LEU A 33 -6.51 -0.02 5.50
C LEU A 33 -6.08 -1.37 6.08
N PHE A 34 -6.88 -2.41 5.88
CA PHE A 34 -6.59 -3.75 6.38
C PHE A 34 -5.34 -4.36 5.72
N VAL A 35 -5.25 -4.32 4.39
CA VAL A 35 -4.12 -4.90 3.67
C VAL A 35 -2.84 -4.13 3.97
N LEU A 36 -2.86 -2.80 3.83
CA LEU A 36 -1.68 -1.95 4.03
C LEU A 36 -1.16 -2.04 5.48
N ASN A 37 -2.06 -2.04 6.48
CA ASN A 37 -1.64 -2.19 7.87
C ASN A 37 -1.09 -3.60 8.16
N SER A 38 -1.65 -4.65 7.55
CA SER A 38 -1.15 -6.02 7.74
C SER A 38 0.24 -6.21 7.13
N VAL A 39 0.50 -5.62 5.95
CA VAL A 39 1.85 -5.62 5.34
C VAL A 39 2.85 -4.84 6.21
N ARG A 40 2.46 -3.66 6.70
CA ARG A 40 3.27 -2.88 7.65
C ARG A 40 3.65 -3.70 8.89
N GLU A 41 2.67 -4.37 9.51
CA GLU A 41 2.94 -5.17 10.71
C GLU A 41 3.94 -6.30 10.46
N VAL A 42 3.92 -6.92 9.28
CA VAL A 42 4.94 -7.91 8.90
C VAL A 42 6.33 -7.28 8.85
N LEU A 43 6.48 -6.13 8.17
CA LEU A 43 7.75 -5.40 8.09
C LEU A 43 8.27 -4.96 9.46
N GLU A 44 7.40 -4.39 10.31
CA GLU A 44 7.76 -3.92 11.66
C GLU A 44 8.12 -5.07 12.61
N SER A 45 7.45 -6.22 12.47
CA SER A 45 7.71 -7.39 13.31
C SER A 45 9.13 -7.93 13.15
N ASN A 46 9.83 -7.55 12.06
CA ASN A 46 11.12 -8.13 11.67
C ASN A 46 11.03 -9.66 11.66
N ASP A 47 10.00 -10.17 10.97
CA ASP A 47 9.75 -11.61 10.90
C ASP A 47 11.02 -12.34 10.41
N ASN A 48 11.42 -13.38 11.15
CA ASN A 48 12.66 -14.09 10.89
C ASN A 48 12.66 -14.79 9.52
N GLN A 49 11.50 -15.25 9.04
CA GLN A 49 11.41 -15.89 7.73
C GLN A 49 11.61 -14.86 6.63
N LEU A 50 10.96 -13.69 6.75
CA LEU A 50 11.14 -12.58 5.81
C LEU A 50 12.60 -12.10 5.78
N VAL A 51 13.21 -11.84 6.94
CA VAL A 51 14.62 -11.41 7.04
C VAL A 51 15.54 -12.44 6.40
N SER A 52 15.37 -13.72 6.74
CA SER A 52 16.21 -14.79 6.20
C SER A 52 16.05 -14.93 4.68
N PHE A 53 14.84 -14.75 4.16
CA PHE A 53 14.56 -14.81 2.74
C PHE A 53 15.25 -13.66 1.99
N ILE A 54 15.12 -12.43 2.47
CA ILE A 54 15.78 -11.27 1.88
C ILE A 54 17.30 -11.45 1.88
N GLN A 55 17.88 -11.88 3.02
CA GLN A 55 19.31 -12.15 3.11
C GLN A 55 19.77 -13.21 2.10
N ALA A 56 19.00 -14.29 1.95
CA ALA A 56 19.30 -15.34 0.98
C ALA A 56 19.21 -14.84 -0.47
N LEU A 57 18.20 -14.01 -0.78
CA LEU A 57 18.02 -13.42 -2.09
C LEU A 57 19.23 -12.53 -2.45
N ILE A 58 19.58 -11.58 -1.57
CA ILE A 58 20.72 -10.67 -1.79
C ILE A 58 22.03 -11.46 -1.93
N ALA A 59 22.24 -12.48 -1.09
CA ALA A 59 23.43 -13.33 -1.19
C ALA A 59 23.49 -14.20 -2.46
N SER A 60 22.36 -14.41 -3.13
CA SER A 60 22.28 -15.17 -4.39
C SER A 60 22.48 -14.32 -5.63
N LEU A 61 22.44 -12.98 -5.51
CA LEU A 61 22.66 -12.08 -6.62
C LEU A 61 24.13 -12.16 -7.09
N PRO A 62 24.39 -12.25 -8.40
CA PRO A 62 25.75 -12.11 -8.92
C PRO A 62 26.38 -10.78 -8.50
N ASP A 63 27.68 -10.76 -8.21
CA ASP A 63 28.42 -9.56 -7.75
C ASP A 63 28.24 -8.35 -8.69
N GLU A 64 28.04 -8.58 -9.98
CA GLU A 64 27.81 -7.53 -10.98
C GLU A 64 26.47 -6.80 -10.79
N TYR A 65 25.49 -7.46 -10.16
CA TYR A 65 24.14 -6.93 -9.92
C TYR A 65 23.90 -6.57 -8.45
N SER A 66 24.82 -6.91 -7.53
CA SER A 66 24.63 -6.66 -6.10
C SER A 66 24.52 -5.18 -5.75
N ASN A 67 25.10 -4.29 -6.57
CA ASN A 67 25.03 -2.83 -6.39
C ASN A 67 23.85 -2.19 -7.15
N LEU A 68 22.99 -2.99 -7.79
CA LEU A 68 21.77 -2.48 -8.43
C LEU A 68 20.57 -2.57 -7.50
N ILE A 69 20.56 -3.53 -6.58
CA ILE A 69 19.46 -3.81 -5.68
C ILE A 69 19.77 -3.22 -4.31
N TYR A 70 18.83 -2.43 -3.81
CA TYR A 70 18.84 -1.93 -2.45
C TYR A 70 18.84 -3.11 -1.48
N ASN A 71 19.79 -3.11 -0.54
CA ASN A 71 19.78 -4.06 0.56
C ASN A 71 18.99 -3.49 1.74
N PRO A 72 17.77 -4.00 2.01
CA PRO A 72 16.94 -3.50 3.10
C PRO A 72 17.38 -4.04 4.46
N ILE A 73 18.46 -4.83 4.57
CA ILE A 73 18.93 -5.38 5.85
C ILE A 73 20.04 -4.50 6.43
N ASP A 74 19.82 -3.98 7.63
CA ASP A 74 20.80 -3.16 8.37
C ASP A 74 21.91 -4.01 9.02
N ASP A 75 22.91 -3.33 9.60
CA ASP A 75 24.04 -3.97 10.30
C ASP A 75 23.62 -4.83 11.51
N ASN A 76 22.39 -4.65 12.02
CA ASN A 76 21.82 -5.43 13.12
C ASN A 76 20.99 -6.62 12.64
N GLY A 77 20.91 -6.85 11.32
CA GLY A 77 20.08 -7.90 10.73
C GLY A 77 18.59 -7.58 10.74
N LYS A 78 18.21 -6.31 10.83
CA LYS A 78 16.82 -5.84 10.80
C LYS A 78 16.45 -5.25 9.46
N ILE A 79 15.15 -5.27 9.16
CA ILE A 79 14.60 -4.63 7.98
C ILE A 79 14.61 -3.11 8.20
N ASN A 80 15.39 -2.40 7.38
CA ASN A 80 15.25 -0.98 7.12
C ASN A 80 14.24 -0.81 5.99
N LEU A 81 13.22 0.01 6.22
CA LEU A 81 12.15 0.19 5.25
C LEU A 81 12.69 0.80 3.96
N SER A 82 12.28 0.19 2.85
CA SER A 82 12.46 0.70 1.51
C SER A 82 11.71 2.03 1.32
N THR A 83 12.02 2.78 0.25
CA THR A 83 11.34 4.06 -0.02
C THR A 83 9.87 3.85 -0.36
N THR A 84 9.54 2.82 -1.14
CA THR A 84 8.17 2.39 -1.45
C THR A 84 7.41 1.99 -0.19
N SER A 85 8.05 1.25 0.72
CA SER A 85 7.45 0.87 2.00
C SER A 85 7.10 2.12 2.83
N LYS A 86 8.03 3.09 2.92
CA LYS A 86 7.81 4.36 3.63
C LYS A 86 6.70 5.21 3.00
N LEU A 87 6.64 5.28 1.67
CA LEU A 87 5.55 5.96 0.96
C LEU A 87 4.21 5.27 1.23
N GLN A 88 4.16 3.94 1.26
CA GLN A 88 2.94 3.21 1.55
C GLN A 88 2.49 3.38 3.02
N GLU A 89 3.42 3.40 3.99
CA GLU A 89 3.11 3.75 5.37
C GLU A 89 2.54 5.17 5.50
N ARG A 90 3.08 6.09 4.70
CA ARG A 90 2.62 7.48 4.63
C ARG A 90 1.20 7.57 4.05
N LEU A 91 0.89 6.81 3.01
CA LEU A 91 -0.46 6.68 2.48
C LEU A 91 -1.41 6.08 3.53
N LEU A 92 -1.02 4.98 4.18
CA LEU A 92 -1.79 4.34 5.25
C LEU A 92 -2.13 5.33 6.36
N ASN A 93 -1.20 6.19 6.76
CA ASN A 93 -1.43 7.25 7.73
C ASN A 93 -2.58 8.19 7.29
N LEU A 94 -2.54 8.69 6.05
CA LEU A 94 -3.61 9.53 5.50
C LEU A 94 -4.97 8.82 5.47
N LEU A 95 -4.98 7.54 5.08
CA LEU A 95 -6.22 6.74 5.05
C LEU A 95 -6.80 6.55 6.46
N ILE A 96 -5.96 6.35 7.49
CA ILE A 96 -6.43 6.21 8.88
C ILE A 96 -7.02 7.53 9.38
N GLN A 97 -6.38 8.67 9.07
CA GLN A 97 -6.90 10.00 9.42
C GLN A 97 -8.28 10.23 8.76
N GLU A 98 -8.43 9.86 7.50
CA GLU A 98 -9.73 9.95 6.81
C GLU A 98 -10.78 9.05 7.45
N ARG A 99 -10.44 7.80 7.79
CA ARG A 99 -11.34 6.91 8.54
C ARG A 99 -11.75 7.51 9.88
N HIS A 100 -10.80 8.09 10.61
CA HIS A 100 -11.06 8.79 11.87
C HIS A 100 -12.04 9.95 11.68
N ARG A 101 -11.85 10.76 10.63
CA ARG A 101 -12.74 11.86 10.27
C ARG A 101 -14.15 11.37 9.96
N ARG A 102 -14.29 10.27 9.20
CA ARG A 102 -15.58 9.64 8.88
C ARG A 102 -16.29 9.12 10.11
N ASP A 103 -15.58 8.48 11.03
CA ASP A 103 -16.14 7.99 12.29
C ASP A 103 -16.68 9.15 13.15
N ILE A 104 -15.94 10.27 13.23
CA ILE A 104 -16.44 11.50 13.89
C ILE A 104 -17.70 12.02 13.20
N ILE A 105 -17.75 12.06 11.87
CA ILE A 105 -18.93 12.50 11.11
C ILE A 105 -20.13 11.58 11.40
N ALA A 106 -19.93 10.26 11.41
CA ALA A 106 -20.97 9.28 11.70
C ALA A 106 -21.49 9.43 13.14
N LEU A 107 -20.61 9.59 14.12
CA LEU A 107 -20.97 9.87 15.52
C LEU A 107 -21.75 11.18 15.63
N ASN A 108 -21.28 12.24 14.98
CA ASN A 108 -21.94 13.54 14.97
C ASN A 108 -23.36 13.50 14.36
N LYS A 109 -23.74 12.48 13.59
CA LYS A 109 -25.15 12.31 13.16
C LYS A 109 -26.07 11.84 14.30
N GLN A 110 -25.52 11.21 15.32
CA GLN A 110 -26.27 10.60 16.44
C GLN A 110 -26.39 11.51 17.67
N PHE A 111 -25.57 12.56 17.77
CA PHE A 111 -25.51 13.43 18.96
C PHE A 111 -25.74 14.91 18.61
N GLU A 112 -26.35 15.65 19.54
CA GLU A 112 -26.57 17.10 19.40
C GLU A 112 -25.26 17.89 19.55
N GLU A 113 -24.46 17.55 20.56
CA GLU A 113 -23.12 18.11 20.75
C GLU A 113 -22.15 17.52 19.70
N LYS A 114 -21.52 18.40 18.93
CA LYS A 114 -20.64 18.00 17.83
C LYS A 114 -19.19 17.90 18.30
N ILE A 115 -18.60 16.73 18.05
CA ILE A 115 -17.16 16.49 18.18
C ILE A 115 -16.46 17.16 17.00
N LYS A 116 -15.44 17.98 17.28
CA LYS A 116 -14.57 18.53 16.24
C LYS A 116 -13.52 17.51 15.85
N TYR A 117 -13.27 17.39 14.55
CA TYR A 117 -12.14 16.63 14.05
C TYR A 117 -10.82 17.21 14.56
N LEU A 118 -9.92 16.34 14.98
CA LEU A 118 -8.54 16.64 15.33
C LEU A 118 -7.65 15.54 14.73
N GLU A 119 -6.53 15.94 14.14
CA GLU A 119 -5.56 14.98 13.62
C GLU A 119 -5.01 14.10 14.74
N LEU A 120 -4.92 12.80 14.48
CA LEU A 120 -4.32 11.87 15.43
C LEU A 120 -2.81 12.06 15.50
N GLU A 121 -2.25 12.11 16.72
CA GLU A 121 -0.80 12.19 16.91
C GLU A 121 -0.07 10.91 16.46
N ASN A 122 -0.72 9.76 16.67
CA ASN A 122 -0.27 8.46 16.19
C ASN A 122 -1.47 7.70 15.57
N PRO A 123 -1.66 7.82 14.24
CA PRO A 123 -2.75 7.15 13.53
C PRO A 123 -2.74 5.63 13.68
N PHE A 124 -1.57 4.99 13.73
CA PHE A 124 -1.45 3.53 13.83
C PHE A 124 -1.99 2.94 15.15
N LYS A 125 -2.29 3.77 16.16
CA LYS A 125 -2.96 3.34 17.40
C LYS A 125 -4.49 3.49 17.35
N TYR A 126 -5.03 3.98 16.25
CA TYR A 126 -6.46 4.19 16.10
C TYR A 126 -7.20 2.86 15.94
N GLU A 127 -8.18 2.62 16.80
CA GLU A 127 -9.05 1.46 16.68
C GLU A 127 -10.17 1.77 15.67
N ILE A 128 -10.04 1.21 14.46
CA ILE A 128 -11.05 1.33 13.41
C ILE A 128 -12.28 0.48 13.79
N LYS A 129 -13.43 1.14 13.92
CA LYS A 129 -14.66 0.50 14.44
C LYS A 129 -15.58 -0.05 13.37
N SER A 130 -15.25 0.18 12.10
CA SER A 130 -16.07 -0.21 10.97
C SER A 130 -16.39 -1.71 10.95
N PRO A 131 -17.63 -2.11 10.63
CA PRO A 131 -17.99 -3.51 10.45
C PRO A 131 -17.15 -4.22 9.38
N TYR A 132 -16.83 -3.56 8.26
CA TYR A 132 -16.02 -4.15 7.19
C TYR A 132 -14.61 -4.46 7.69
N TYR A 133 -13.93 -3.47 8.27
CA TYR A 133 -12.59 -3.64 8.84
C TYR A 133 -12.53 -4.79 9.85
N LYS A 134 -13.54 -4.88 10.74
CA LYS A 134 -13.63 -5.98 11.72
C LYS A 134 -13.82 -7.35 11.07
N ALA A 135 -14.59 -7.43 9.98
CA ALA A 135 -14.77 -8.66 9.23
C ALA A 135 -13.43 -9.10 8.60
N PHE A 136 -12.69 -8.18 7.97
CA PHE A 136 -11.38 -8.48 7.40
C PHE A 136 -10.36 -8.94 8.43
N LEU A 137 -10.32 -8.30 9.60
CA LEU A 137 -9.50 -8.76 10.72
C LEU A 137 -9.79 -10.21 11.13
N GLY A 138 -11.04 -10.67 10.98
CA GLY A 138 -11.41 -12.06 11.23
C GLY A 138 -10.80 -13.06 10.25
N ALA A 139 -10.44 -12.62 9.03
CA ALA A 139 -9.82 -13.42 7.98
C ALA A 139 -8.29 -13.22 7.90
N LYS A 140 -7.70 -12.44 8.82
CA LYS A 140 -6.28 -12.05 8.75
C LYS A 140 -5.32 -13.24 8.70
N ASP A 141 -5.55 -14.25 9.52
CA ASP A 141 -4.69 -15.43 9.61
C ASP A 141 -4.70 -16.23 8.30
N GLU A 142 -5.83 -16.25 7.59
CA GLU A 142 -5.98 -16.94 6.30
C GLU A 142 -5.20 -16.24 5.18
N GLN A 143 -4.95 -14.93 5.33
CA GLN A 143 -4.22 -14.10 4.35
C GLN A 143 -2.77 -13.81 4.76
N ALA A 144 -2.30 -14.38 5.88
CA ALA A 144 -0.97 -14.09 6.43
C ALA A 144 0.17 -14.29 5.41
N ASP A 145 0.11 -15.38 4.62
CA ASP A 145 1.09 -15.66 3.58
C ASP A 145 1.11 -14.60 2.47
N GLN A 146 -0.05 -14.03 2.13
CA GLN A 146 -0.16 -12.96 1.14
C GLN A 146 0.51 -11.68 1.64
N PHE A 147 0.31 -11.32 2.90
CA PHE A 147 0.96 -10.14 3.48
C PHE A 147 2.49 -10.30 3.52
N HIS A 148 3.01 -11.50 3.80
CA HIS A 148 4.44 -11.77 3.72
C HIS A 148 4.99 -11.62 2.31
N LYS A 149 4.29 -12.13 1.29
CA LYS A 149 4.68 -11.96 -0.11
C LYS A 149 4.72 -10.49 -0.50
N LEU A 150 3.71 -9.71 -0.11
CA LEU A 150 3.65 -8.29 -0.38
C LEU A 150 4.78 -7.53 0.33
N ALA A 151 5.00 -7.80 1.62
CA ALA A 151 6.11 -7.22 2.38
C ALA A 151 7.48 -7.52 1.76
N LEU A 152 7.67 -8.75 1.28
CA LEU A 152 8.86 -9.12 0.52
C LEU A 152 8.99 -8.27 -0.74
N LEU A 153 7.95 -8.21 -1.59
CA LEU A 153 7.99 -7.43 -2.83
C LEU A 153 8.27 -5.95 -2.58
N GLN A 154 7.68 -5.35 -1.53
CA GLN A 154 7.98 -3.97 -1.16
C GLN A 154 9.43 -3.75 -0.75
N SER A 155 10.10 -4.79 -0.25
CA SER A 155 11.50 -4.73 0.17
C SER A 155 12.49 -4.85 -1.00
N LEU A 156 12.03 -5.19 -2.21
CA LEU A 156 12.89 -5.38 -3.39
C LEU A 156 12.88 -4.12 -4.25
N GLU A 157 13.83 -3.22 -4.02
CA GLU A 157 13.99 -1.96 -4.77
C GLU A 157 15.31 -1.94 -5.55
N TYR A 158 15.34 -1.25 -6.69
CA TYR A 158 16.61 -0.79 -7.22
C TYR A 158 17.17 0.36 -6.36
N ASP A 159 18.50 0.48 -6.31
CA ASP A 159 19.18 1.56 -5.58
C ASP A 159 18.75 2.96 -6.04
N PHE A 160 18.39 3.13 -7.31
CA PHE A 160 17.89 4.43 -7.81
C PHE A 160 16.46 4.73 -7.34
N GLU A 161 15.60 3.71 -7.16
CA GLU A 161 14.24 3.88 -6.62
C GLU A 161 14.27 4.29 -5.15
N HIS A 162 15.32 3.86 -4.44
CA HIS A 162 15.51 4.21 -3.04
C HIS A 162 15.70 5.72 -2.84
N ASN A 163 16.22 6.43 -3.85
CA ASN A 163 16.45 7.87 -3.77
C ASN A 163 15.25 8.63 -4.34
N LEU A 164 14.45 9.27 -3.48
CA LEU A 164 13.46 10.26 -3.95
C LEU A 164 14.22 11.48 -4.50
N ASP A 165 14.24 11.65 -5.81
CA ASP A 165 14.90 12.76 -6.49
C ASP A 165 13.89 13.72 -7.16
N GLU A 166 14.39 14.66 -7.98
CA GLU A 166 13.55 15.64 -8.67
C GLU A 166 12.69 15.03 -9.79
N GLU A 167 13.04 13.83 -10.28
CA GLU A 167 12.31 13.09 -11.31
C GLU A 167 11.26 12.15 -10.72
N SER A 168 11.30 11.87 -9.41
CA SER A 168 10.30 11.06 -8.71
C SER A 168 8.86 11.55 -8.92
N ASP A 169 7.95 10.60 -9.15
CA ASP A 169 6.51 10.84 -9.25
C ASP A 169 5.89 11.32 -7.91
N TYR A 170 6.55 11.09 -6.78
CA TYR A 170 6.03 11.36 -5.43
C TYR A 170 6.71 12.56 -4.78
N LYS A 171 6.25 13.78 -5.08
CA LYS A 171 6.87 15.02 -4.56
C LYS A 171 6.14 15.59 -3.34
N THR A 172 4.88 15.22 -3.15
CA THR A 172 3.96 15.70 -2.11
C THR A 172 3.00 14.60 -1.63
N ASP A 173 2.33 14.84 -0.50
CA ASP A 173 1.26 13.98 0.01
C ASP A 173 0.07 13.91 -0.97
N ASP A 174 -0.18 15.00 -1.71
CA ASP A 174 -1.20 15.04 -2.74
C ASP A 174 -0.84 14.10 -3.90
N ASP A 175 0.40 14.08 -4.38
CA ASP A 175 0.81 13.19 -5.48
C ASP A 175 0.62 11.71 -5.09
N LEU A 176 1.05 11.36 -3.87
CA LEU A 176 0.86 10.01 -3.32
C LEU A 176 -0.62 9.62 -3.25
N LEU A 177 -1.47 10.54 -2.81
CA LEU A 177 -2.90 10.29 -2.70
C LEU A 177 -3.58 10.25 -4.09
N GLU A 178 -3.17 11.09 -5.04
CA GLU A 178 -3.65 11.11 -6.43
C GLU A 178 -3.33 9.78 -7.12
N HIS A 179 -2.13 9.21 -6.90
CA HIS A 179 -1.79 7.86 -7.37
C HIS A 179 -2.70 6.79 -6.76
N PHE A 180 -3.07 6.90 -5.48
CA PHE A 180 -4.00 5.97 -4.84
C PHE A 180 -5.42 6.11 -5.38
N LEU A 181 -5.92 7.33 -5.55
CA LEU A 181 -7.31 7.65 -5.91
C LEU A 181 -7.56 7.58 -7.43
N ASP A 182 -7.23 6.44 -8.05
CA ASP A 182 -7.57 6.21 -9.45
C ASP A 182 -9.07 5.92 -9.67
N ASP A 183 -9.44 5.76 -10.94
CA ASP A 183 -10.81 5.47 -11.33
C ASP A 183 -11.36 4.18 -10.71
N ALA A 184 -10.53 3.17 -10.47
CA ALA A 184 -10.98 1.91 -9.86
C ALA A 184 -11.36 2.14 -8.39
N ILE A 185 -10.52 2.85 -7.63
CA ILE A 185 -10.75 3.15 -6.22
C ILE A 185 -11.94 4.12 -6.03
N VAL A 186 -11.99 5.19 -6.83
CA VAL A 186 -12.99 6.25 -6.67
C VAL A 186 -14.38 5.81 -7.14
N ASN A 187 -14.45 5.12 -8.29
CA ASN A 187 -15.73 4.76 -8.90
C ASN A 187 -16.33 3.48 -8.33
N PHE A 188 -15.57 2.68 -7.59
CA PHE A 188 -16.13 1.53 -6.89
C PHE A 188 -17.20 1.96 -5.89
N LYS A 189 -18.34 1.26 -5.93
CA LYS A 189 -19.43 1.37 -4.98
C LYS A 189 -19.93 -0.03 -4.67
N LEU A 190 -20.02 -0.37 -3.39
CA LEU A 190 -20.54 -1.66 -2.96
C LEU A 190 -22.07 -1.63 -3.02
N ASP A 191 -22.66 -1.76 -4.22
CA ASP A 191 -24.11 -1.78 -4.42
C ASP A 191 -24.63 -3.23 -4.50
N GLY A 192 -25.44 -3.65 -3.51
CA GLY A 192 -26.19 -4.91 -3.52
C GLY A 192 -25.58 -6.07 -2.71
N ASN A 193 -26.15 -7.29 -2.86
CA ASN A 193 -25.61 -8.53 -2.29
C ASN A 193 -24.35 -8.95 -3.07
N VAL A 194 -23.25 -8.22 -2.89
CA VAL A 194 -21.94 -8.58 -3.45
C VAL A 194 -21.48 -9.86 -2.77
N LYS A 195 -21.14 -10.89 -3.56
CA LYS A 195 -20.59 -12.14 -3.00
C LYS A 195 -19.12 -11.92 -2.68
N GLU A 196 -18.62 -12.65 -1.69
CA GLU A 196 -17.22 -12.64 -1.29
C GLU A 196 -16.25 -12.91 -2.46
N GLU A 197 -16.68 -13.73 -3.43
CA GLU A 197 -15.94 -14.01 -4.67
C GLU A 197 -15.82 -12.81 -5.62
N ASP A 198 -16.81 -11.90 -5.63
CA ASP A 198 -16.79 -10.67 -6.45
C ASP A 198 -15.82 -9.64 -5.88
N VAL A 199 -15.68 -9.63 -4.56
CA VAL A 199 -14.71 -8.83 -3.81
C VAL A 199 -13.28 -9.31 -4.06
N MET A 200 -13.04 -10.61 -3.97
CA MET A 200 -11.69 -11.19 -4.01
C MET A 200 -11.03 -11.09 -5.39
N ASN A 201 -11.81 -10.92 -6.46
CA ASN A 201 -11.32 -10.74 -7.83
C ASN A 201 -11.22 -9.27 -8.29
N SER A 202 -11.54 -8.32 -7.41
CA SER A 202 -11.54 -6.90 -7.76
C SER A 202 -10.26 -6.21 -7.28
N GLU A 203 -9.68 -5.35 -8.13
CA GLU A 203 -8.46 -4.56 -7.89
C GLU A 203 -8.68 -3.40 -6.91
N ILE A 204 -9.58 -3.57 -5.95
CA ILE A 204 -9.91 -2.55 -4.94
C ILE A 204 -8.83 -2.41 -3.87
N VAL A 205 -7.72 -3.12 -4.01
CA VAL A 205 -6.51 -2.85 -3.24
C VAL A 205 -5.44 -2.26 -4.15
N LYS A 206 -4.86 -1.15 -3.72
CA LYS A 206 -3.74 -0.52 -4.43
C LYS A 206 -2.50 -0.55 -3.56
N ILE A 207 -1.60 -1.47 -3.91
CA ILE A 207 -0.33 -1.67 -3.22
C ILE A 207 0.77 -1.10 -4.10
N MET A 208 1.64 -0.30 -3.50
CA MET A 208 2.83 0.19 -4.17
C MET A 208 3.88 -0.92 -4.19
N LEU A 209 4.26 -1.33 -5.41
CA LEU A 209 5.33 -2.29 -5.65
C LEU A 209 6.47 -1.59 -6.37
N PRO A 210 7.73 -1.73 -5.92
CA PRO A 210 8.89 -1.22 -6.64
C PRO A 210 9.01 -1.85 -8.03
N LEU A 211 9.66 -1.14 -8.95
CA LEU A 211 9.98 -1.61 -10.30
C LEU A 211 10.81 -2.89 -10.26
N ALA A 212 11.82 -2.99 -9.38
CA ALA A 212 12.61 -4.22 -9.23
C ALA A 212 11.73 -5.44 -8.91
N ALA A 213 10.72 -5.27 -8.05
CA ALA A 213 9.77 -6.34 -7.74
C ALA A 213 8.85 -6.66 -8.92
N GLN A 214 8.39 -5.64 -9.66
CA GLN A 214 7.54 -5.83 -10.84
C GLN A 214 8.25 -6.62 -11.94
N VAL A 215 9.55 -6.37 -12.17
CA VAL A 215 10.37 -7.16 -13.10
C VAL A 215 10.43 -8.62 -12.69
N ILE A 216 10.59 -8.91 -11.39
CA ILE A 216 10.62 -10.28 -10.86
C ILE A 216 9.25 -10.97 -11.01
N MET A 217 8.16 -10.21 -10.91
CA MET A 217 6.81 -10.73 -11.12
C MET A 217 6.45 -10.94 -12.61
N GLY A 218 7.22 -10.36 -13.53
CA GLY A 218 6.79 -10.07 -14.91
C GLY A 218 7.52 -10.82 -16.04
N ASP A 219 8.13 -11.97 -15.77
CA ASP A 219 8.73 -12.83 -16.82
C ASP A 219 7.70 -13.81 -17.47
N ASP A 220 6.41 -13.48 -17.47
CA ASP A 220 5.33 -14.30 -18.07
C ASP A 220 4.56 -13.62 -19.24
N ASP A 221 5.00 -12.45 -19.73
CA ASP A 221 4.34 -11.74 -20.86
C ASP A 221 5.15 -11.71 -22.18
N GLU A 222 6.17 -12.57 -22.35
CA GLU A 222 6.81 -12.79 -23.66
C GLU A 222 6.96 -14.28 -24.00
N VAL A 223 5.84 -14.99 -24.22
CA VAL A 223 5.86 -16.21 -25.05
C VAL A 223 4.69 -16.21 -26.04
N GLU A 224 5.08 -16.31 -27.32
CA GLU A 224 4.32 -16.67 -28.52
C GLU A 224 3.46 -15.62 -29.24
N ASP A 225 4.05 -15.03 -30.28
CA ASP A 225 3.40 -15.08 -31.59
C ASP A 225 4.32 -15.77 -32.62
N GLU A 226 4.32 -17.11 -32.59
CA GLU A 226 4.70 -17.92 -33.74
C GLU A 226 3.63 -17.77 -34.84
N SER A 227 3.66 -16.68 -35.60
CA SER A 227 2.78 -16.54 -36.78
C SER A 227 3.41 -15.82 -37.98
N GLU A 228 4.63 -16.21 -38.37
CA GLU A 228 5.06 -16.07 -39.77
C GLU A 228 5.57 -17.40 -40.35
N LEU A 229 4.71 -18.42 -40.29
CA LEU A 229 4.71 -19.50 -41.28
C LEU A 229 3.32 -19.62 -41.87
N LYS A 230 3.07 -18.86 -42.95
CA LYS A 230 2.28 -19.34 -44.10
C LYS A 230 2.47 -18.45 -45.34
N GLU A 231 3.09 -19.09 -46.32
CA GLU A 231 2.70 -19.08 -47.74
C GLU A 231 2.64 -17.71 -48.45
N SER A 232 3.70 -17.43 -49.22
CA SER A 232 3.48 -16.95 -50.59
C SER A 232 4.07 -17.97 -51.56
N SER A 233 3.18 -18.39 -52.45
CA SER A 233 3.31 -19.38 -53.52
C SER A 233 4.42 -19.07 -54.52
#